data_AF-X1SKN5-F1
#
_entry.id   AF-X1SKN5-F1
#
_cell.length_a   1.000
_cell.length_b   1.000
_cell.length_c   1.000
_cell.angle_alpha   90.00
_cell.angle_beta   90.00
_cell.angle_gamma   90.00
#
_symmetry.space_group_name_H-M   'P 1'
#
loop_
_entity.id
_entity.type
_entity.pdbx_description
1 polymer ?
#
loop_
_entity_poly.entity_id
_entity_poly.type
_entity_poly.pdbx_seq_one_letter_code
_entity_poly.pdbx_strand_id
1 'polypeptide(L)'
;MKKLKICLVSLTVSPDSADGEAKVIRAIFEYLKKQGHNVKLITGKWNKDLDDPDIVQFDLIRKRFFWAPNFCYKVIKFLRNNNFDIVHA
;
A
#
# COMPACT_ATOMS: atom_id res chain seq x y z
N MET A 1 -18.38 5.04 -15.84
CA MET A 1 -17.11 4.28 -15.88
C MET A 1 -17.23 3.02 -15.04
N LYS A 2 -16.71 1.88 -15.51
CA LYS A 2 -16.69 0.61 -14.74
C LYS A 2 -15.84 0.79 -13.48
N LYS A 3 -16.33 0.31 -12.32
CA LYS A 3 -15.53 0.32 -11.09
C LYS A 3 -14.46 -0.76 -11.17
N LEU A 4 -13.21 -0.31 -11.11
CA LEU A 4 -12.01 -1.15 -11.11
C LEU A 4 -11.60 -1.55 -9.69
N LYS A 5 -10.97 -2.72 -9.58
CA LYS A 5 -10.26 -3.20 -8.40
C LYS A 5 -8.77 -2.90 -8.55
N ILE A 6 -8.27 -1.93 -7.77
CA ILE A 6 -6.93 -1.34 -7.92
C ILE A 6 -6.10 -1.67 -6.69
N CYS A 7 -4.86 -2.10 -6.89
CA CYS A 7 -3.86 -2.22 -5.82
C CYS A 7 -2.78 -1.17 -6.02
N LEU A 8 -2.62 -0.30 -5.02
CA LEU A 8 -1.47 0.59 -4.89
C LEU A 8 -0.47 -0.06 -3.95
N VAL A 9 0.81 -0.01 -4.29
CA VAL A 9 1.90 -0.49 -3.46
C VAL A 9 2.84 0.69 -3.24
N SER A 10 3.20 0.96 -1.99
CA SER A 10 4.26 1.90 -1.67
C SER A 10 4.93 1.45 -0.40
N LEU A 11 6.25 1.57 -0.30
CA LEU A 11 6.94 1.17 0.92
C LEU A 11 6.59 2.06 2.12
N THR A 12 6.28 3.34 1.85
CA THR A 12 5.94 4.35 2.83
C THR A 12 4.61 5.03 2.49
N VAL A 13 3.79 5.29 3.51
CA VAL A 13 2.47 5.93 3.38
C VAL A 13 2.24 6.90 4.53
N SER A 14 1.65 8.05 4.25
CA SER A 14 1.29 9.03 5.27
C SER A 14 0.04 8.58 6.05
N PRO A 15 -0.02 8.80 7.37
CA PRO A 15 0.97 9.51 8.18
C PRO A 15 2.12 8.66 8.75
N ASP A 16 2.17 7.34 8.49
CA ASP A 16 3.20 6.43 9.02
C ASP A 16 4.63 6.86 8.67
N SER A 17 4.83 7.31 7.43
CA SER A 17 5.98 8.11 7.01
C SER A 17 5.52 9.53 6.64
N ALA A 18 6.33 10.53 6.98
CA ALA A 18 6.05 11.94 6.68
C ALA A 18 6.68 12.45 5.37
N ASP A 19 7.27 11.55 4.57
CA ASP A 19 7.92 11.89 3.31
C ASP A 19 6.91 12.39 2.24
N GLY A 20 7.42 13.07 1.20
CA GLY A 20 6.58 13.68 0.17
C GLY A 20 5.84 12.64 -0.68
N GLU A 21 6.50 11.54 -1.02
CA GLU A 21 5.95 10.46 -1.85
C GLU A 21 4.82 9.71 -1.12
N ALA A 22 4.99 9.48 0.18
CA ALA A 22 4.03 8.89 1.10
C ALA A 22 2.73 9.71 1.19
N LYS A 23 2.82 11.05 1.04
CA LYS A 23 1.64 11.93 0.94
C LYS A 23 0.98 11.81 -0.43
N VAL A 24 1.76 11.75 -1.51
CA VAL A 24 1.25 11.63 -2.87
C VAL A 24 0.48 10.32 -3.05
N ILE A 25 1.06 9.19 -2.66
CA ILE A 25 0.37 7.89 -2.80
C ILE A 25 -0.88 7.82 -1.94
N ARG A 26 -0.86 8.41 -0.73
CA ARG A 26 -2.05 8.52 0.13
C ARG A 26 -3.13 9.36 -0.55
N ALA A 27 -2.78 10.48 -1.15
CA ALA A 27 -3.73 11.33 -1.86
C ALA A 27 -4.35 10.62 -3.08
N ILE A 28 -3.56 9.86 -3.84
CA ILE A 28 -4.04 9.06 -4.98
C ILE A 28 -5.02 7.98 -4.50
N PHE A 29 -4.67 7.26 -3.44
CA PHE A 29 -5.54 6.25 -2.81
C PHE A 29 -6.91 6.85 -2.43
N GLU A 30 -6.90 7.98 -1.72
CA GLU A 30 -8.13 8.66 -1.29
C GLU A 30 -8.95 9.13 -2.48
N TYR A 31 -8.30 9.70 -3.49
CA TYR A 31 -8.98 10.16 -4.71
C TYR A 31 -9.69 9.01 -5.42
N LEU A 32 -9.00 7.88 -5.65
CA LEU A 32 -9.58 6.72 -6.32
C LEU A 32 -10.72 6.08 -5.50
N LYS A 33 -10.59 6.02 -4.17
CA LYS A 33 -11.70 5.57 -3.30
C LYS A 33 -12.90 6.49 -3.39
N LYS A 34 -12.71 7.82 -3.40
CA LYS A 34 -13.80 8.81 -3.58
C LYS A 34 -14.49 8.68 -4.94
N GLN A 35 -13.76 8.27 -5.98
CA GLN A 35 -14.34 7.93 -7.28
C GLN A 35 -15.11 6.60 -7.27
N GLY A 36 -15.17 5.88 -6.14
CA GLY A 36 -15.93 4.64 -5.95
C GLY A 36 -15.24 3.39 -6.48
N HIS A 37 -13.93 3.43 -6.71
CA HIS A 37 -13.13 2.24 -7.04
C HIS A 37 -12.92 1.37 -5.79
N ASN A 38 -12.71 0.07 -5.98
CA ASN A 38 -12.27 -0.83 -4.92
C ASN A 38 -10.74 -0.76 -4.86
N VAL A 39 -10.20 0.05 -3.96
CA VAL A 39 -8.77 0.33 -3.89
C VAL A 39 -8.19 -0.30 -2.64
N LYS A 40 -7.10 -1.06 -2.79
CA LYS A 40 -6.25 -1.47 -1.66
C LYS A 40 -4.91 -0.74 -1.74
N LEU A 41 -4.37 -0.35 -0.59
CA LEU A 41 -3.04 0.27 -0.47
C LEU A 41 -2.14 -0.61 0.40
N ILE A 42 -1.10 -1.19 -0.18
CA ILE A 42 -0.12 -2.01 0.56
C ILE A 42 1.06 -1.12 0.98
N THR A 43 1.44 -1.19 2.26
CA THR A 43 2.61 -0.46 2.78
C THR A 43 3.38 -1.22 3.84
N GLY A 44 4.63 -0.84 4.06
CA GLY A 44 5.38 -1.25 5.25
C GLY A 44 4.90 -0.48 6.48
N LYS A 45 4.96 -1.11 7.66
CA LYS A 45 4.74 -0.45 8.96
C LYS A 45 6.07 0.03 9.54
N TRP A 46 6.24 1.35 9.64
CA TRP A 46 7.47 1.98 10.11
C TRP A 46 7.38 2.55 11.52
N ASN A 47 6.33 3.30 11.82
CA ASN A 47 6.22 4.09 13.05
C ASN A 47 4.86 3.92 13.74
N LYS A 48 3.76 3.83 12.98
CA LYS A 48 2.40 3.73 13.51
C LYS A 48 1.47 2.91 12.63
N ASP A 49 0.41 2.46 13.27
CA ASP A 49 -0.72 1.82 12.62
C ASP A 49 -1.57 2.86 11.88
N LEU A 50 -2.04 2.47 10.71
CA LEU A 50 -2.96 3.18 9.85
C LEU A 50 -4.31 2.49 9.96
N ASP A 51 -5.26 3.16 10.60
CA ASP A 51 -6.60 2.63 10.87
C ASP A 51 -7.52 2.81 9.65
N ASP A 52 -7.29 1.99 8.61
CA ASP A 52 -8.12 1.95 7.40
C ASP A 52 -8.17 0.51 6.87
N PRO A 53 -9.36 -0.10 6.74
CA PRO A 53 -9.51 -1.51 6.33
C PRO A 53 -9.05 -1.76 4.87
N ASP A 54 -8.84 -0.71 4.09
CA ASP A 54 -8.33 -0.78 2.73
C ASP A 54 -6.82 -0.58 2.64
N ILE A 55 -6.15 -0.30 3.76
CA ILE A 55 -4.69 -0.31 3.86
C ILE A 55 -4.24 -1.65 4.44
N VAL A 56 -3.31 -2.30 3.75
CA VAL A 56 -2.64 -3.50 4.24
C VAL A 56 -1.23 -3.10 4.66
N GLN A 57 -1.01 -3.03 5.97
CA GLN A 57 0.32 -2.78 6.53
C GLN A 57 1.05 -4.08 6.83
N PHE A 58 2.26 -4.21 6.31
CA PHE A 58 3.16 -5.32 6.64
C PHE A 58 4.22 -4.90 7.63
N ASP A 59 4.37 -5.69 8.70
CA ASP A 59 5.51 -5.55 9.60
C ASP A 59 6.83 -5.73 8.83
N LEU A 60 7.77 -4.82 9.03
CA LEU A 60 9.07 -4.87 8.40
C LEU A 60 10.11 -5.51 9.31
N ILE A 61 11.00 -6.32 8.72
CA ILE A 61 12.21 -6.76 9.40
C ILE A 61 13.16 -5.56 9.47
N ARG A 62 13.23 -4.89 10.63
CA ARG A 62 14.08 -3.70 10.85
C ARG A 62 15.58 -4.00 10.95
N LYS A 63 16.02 -5.24 10.69
CA LYS A 63 17.44 -5.59 10.67
C LYS A 63 18.05 -5.27 9.31
N ARG A 64 18.97 -4.30 9.29
CA ARG A 64 19.80 -3.93 8.13
C ARG A 64 18.93 -3.62 6.89
N PHE A 65 19.37 -4.04 5.69
CA PHE A 65 18.71 -3.79 4.41
C PHE A 65 17.71 -4.88 4.00
N PHE A 66 17.37 -5.82 4.90
CA PHE A 66 16.44 -6.92 4.57
C PHE A 66 14.97 -6.50 4.57
N TRP A 67 14.64 -5.28 5.00
CA TRP A 67 13.28 -4.75 4.94
C TRP A 67 12.73 -4.72 3.51
N ALA A 68 13.53 -4.32 2.53
CA ALA A 68 13.08 -4.19 1.13
C ALA A 68 12.75 -5.55 0.51
N PRO A 69 13.67 -6.54 0.52
CA PRO A 69 13.36 -7.87 -0.01
C PRO A 69 12.20 -8.54 0.74
N ASN A 70 12.11 -8.37 2.06
CA ASN A 70 11.01 -8.92 2.85
C ASN A 70 9.67 -8.29 2.47
N PHE A 71 9.62 -6.97 2.30
CA PHE A 71 8.44 -6.25 1.88
C PHE A 71 7.99 -6.70 0.49
N CYS A 72 8.89 -6.71 -0.49
CA CYS A 72 8.60 -7.17 -1.85
C CYS A 72 8.06 -8.61 -1.86
N TYR A 73 8.65 -9.52 -1.07
CA TYR A 73 8.15 -10.89 -0.95
C TYR A 73 6.72 -10.95 -0.41
N LYS A 74 6.41 -10.19 0.65
CA LYS A 74 5.06 -10.12 1.22
C LYS A 74 4.05 -9.55 0.23
N VAL A 75 4.42 -8.49 -0.50
CA VAL A 75 3.61 -7.88 -1.57
C VAL A 75 3.30 -8.92 -2.65
N ILE A 76 4.30 -9.61 -3.19
CA ILE A 76 4.11 -10.63 -4.24
C ILE A 76 3.18 -11.74 -3.75
N LYS A 77 3.38 -12.22 -2.51
CA LYS A 77 2.50 -13.24 -1.91
C LYS A 77 1.06 -12.75 -1.80
N PHE A 78 0.85 -11.50 -1.38
CA PHE A 78 -0.47 -10.91 -1.29
C PHE A 78 -1.14 -10.76 -2.66
N LEU A 79 -0.41 -10.27 -3.66
CA LEU A 79 -0.92 -10.11 -5.03
C LEU A 79 -1.30 -11.45 -5.67
N ARG A 80 -0.53 -12.52 -5.43
CA ARG A 80 -0.87 -13.88 -5.92
C ARG A 80 -2.18 -14.42 -5.39
N ASN A 81 -2.61 -13.97 -4.20
CA ASN A 81 -3.84 -14.42 -3.56
C ASN A 81 -5.02 -13.48 -3.83
N ASN A 82 -4.81 -12.37 -4.53
CA ASN A 82 -5.81 -11.34 -4.75
C ASN A 82 -5.84 -10.92 -6.23
N ASN A 83 -6.98 -11.12 -6.89
CA ASN A 83 -7.14 -10.62 -8.25
C ASN A 83 -7.39 -9.11 -8.24
N PHE A 84 -6.59 -8.35 -9.01
CA PHE A 84 -6.73 -6.92 -9.24
C PHE A 84 -6.78 -6.64 -10.74
N ASP A 85 -7.54 -5.62 -11.15
CA ASP A 85 -7.55 -5.14 -12.54
C ASP A 85 -6.28 -4.33 -12.83
N ILE A 86 -5.80 -3.57 -11.84
CA ILE A 86 -4.61 -2.72 -11.93
C ILE A 86 -3.76 -2.90 -10.68
N VAL A 87 -2.45 -3.01 -10.88
CA VAL A 87 -1.44 -2.90 -9.83
C VAL A 87 -0.48 -1.76 -10.20
N HIS A 88 -0.25 -0.84 -9.27
CA HIS A 88 0.70 0.26 -9.41
C HIS A 88 1.62 0.30 -8.18
N ALA A 89 2.93 0.42 -8.40
CA ALA A 89 3.97 0.36 -7.38
C ALA A 89 4.99 1.49 -7.57
#